data_AF-A0A7S3HAX4-F1
#
_entry.id   AF-A0A7S3HAX4-F1
#
_cell.length_a   1.000
_cell.length_b   1.000
_cell.length_c   1.000
_cell.angle_alpha   90.00
_cell.angle_beta   90.00
_cell.angle_gamma   90.00
#
_symmetry.space_group_name_H-M   'P 1'
#
loop_
_entity.id
_entity.type
_entity.pdbx_description
1 polymer ?
#
loop_
_entity_poly.entity_id
_entity_poly.type
_entity_poly.pdbx_seq_one_letter_code
_entity_poly.pdbx_strand_id
1 'polypeptide(L)'
;RAAVLFAGEASVTVFVRAQSAAKWLIHGEVRAPPATASAAFAGEDLLLGAADGSISKLHMVDGSMSEMTPANSGHDGHAWSSACQRPSGELVRLAVPTTAGSEARLILG
;
A
#
# COMPACT_ATOMS: atom_id res chain seq x y z
N ARG A 1 13.91 -2.59 0.25
CA ARG A 1 13.00 -3.48 -0.52
C ARG A 1 12.10 -2.59 -1.37
N ALA A 2 11.52 -3.11 -2.45
CA ALA A 2 10.50 -2.42 -3.22
C ALA A 2 9.34 -3.39 -3.47
N ALA A 3 8.13 -2.86 -3.50
CA ALA A 3 6.91 -3.60 -3.77
C ALA A 3 6.30 -3.00 -5.02
N VAL A 4 6.03 -3.83 -6.01
CA VAL A 4 5.47 -3.40 -7.30
C VAL A 4 4.16 -4.13 -7.49
N LEU A 5 3.11 -3.33 -7.68
CA LEU A 5 1.78 -3.78 -8.05
C LEU A 5 1.55 -3.39 -9.51
N PHE A 6 1.08 -4.32 -10.34
CA PHE A 6 0.64 -4.02 -11.69
C PHE A 6 -0.89 -3.88 -11.71
N ALA A 7 -1.38 -2.91 -12.48
CA ALA A 7 -2.81 -2.64 -12.55
C ALA A 7 -3.57 -3.86 -13.08
N GLY A 8 -4.58 -4.31 -12.33
CA GLY A 8 -5.38 -5.49 -12.66
C GLY A 8 -4.82 -6.82 -12.18
N GLU A 9 -3.61 -6.85 -11.61
CA GLU A 9 -3.05 -8.07 -11.03
C GLU A 9 -3.46 -8.24 -9.55
N ALA A 10 -3.63 -9.49 -9.15
CA ALA A 10 -3.95 -9.87 -7.76
C ALA A 10 -2.70 -10.25 -6.96
N SER A 11 -1.55 -9.68 -7.33
CA SER A 11 -0.29 -9.96 -6.67
C SER A 11 0.63 -8.75 -6.64
N VAL A 12 1.55 -8.76 -5.68
CA VAL A 12 2.61 -7.78 -5.51
C VAL A 12 3.94 -8.49 -5.68
N THR A 13 4.73 -8.03 -6.66
CA THR A 13 6.10 -8.49 -6.83
C THR A 13 7.02 -7.74 -5.86
N VAL A 14 7.77 -8.49 -5.07
CA VAL A 14 8.72 -7.93 -4.10
C VAL A 14 10.12 -7.99 -4.66
N PHE A 15 10.82 -6.86 -4.59
CA PHE A 15 12.21 -6.73 -5.00
C PHE A 15 13.12 -6.42 -3.81
N VAL A 16 14.31 -6.99 -3.84
CA VAL A 16 15.42 -6.69 -2.94
C VAL A 16 16.56 -6.07 -3.74
N ARG A 17 17.23 -5.08 -3.14
CA ARG A 17 18.41 -4.47 -3.77
C ARG A 17 19.63 -5.32 -3.42
N ALA A 18 20.28 -5.88 -4.42
CA ALA A 18 21.53 -6.61 -4.25
C ALA A 18 22.63 -5.63 -3.80
N GLN A 19 23.28 -5.93 -2.67
CA GLN A 19 24.30 -5.06 -2.08
C GLN A 19 25.53 -4.91 -2.99
N SER A 20 25.90 -5.97 -3.72
CA SER A 20 27.12 -6.04 -4.53
C SER A 20 27.01 -5.41 -5.92
N ALA A 21 25.81 -5.24 -6.45
CA ALA A 21 25.63 -4.93 -7.88
C ALA A 21 24.75 -3.70 -8.16
N ALA A 22 24.22 -3.02 -7.14
CA ALA A 22 23.22 -1.95 -7.28
C ALA A 22 22.01 -2.33 -8.16
N LYS A 23 21.72 -3.64 -8.30
CA LYS A 23 20.61 -4.20 -9.08
C LYS A 23 19.45 -4.55 -8.18
N TRP A 24 18.24 -4.44 -8.72
CA TRP A 24 17.04 -4.99 -8.09
C TRP A 24 16.85 -6.42 -8.55
N LEU A 25 16.65 -7.33 -7.58
CA LEU A 25 16.37 -8.74 -7.82
C LEU A 25 14.95 -9.03 -7.35
N ILE A 26 14.23 -9.86 -8.10
CA ILE A 26 12.95 -10.41 -7.66
C ILE A 26 13.23 -11.28 -6.44
N HIS A 27 12.55 -10.99 -5.34
CA HIS A 27 12.65 -11.74 -4.10
C HIS A 27 11.51 -12.75 -3.98
N GLY A 28 10.34 -12.40 -4.52
CA GLY A 28 9.16 -13.25 -4.49
C GLY A 28 7.92 -12.48 -4.92
N GLU A 29 6.79 -13.16 -4.83
CA GLU A 29 5.47 -12.63 -5.15
C GLU A 29 4.52 -12.97 -4.00
N VAL A 30 3.68 -12.02 -3.62
CA VAL A 30 2.63 -12.23 -2.62
C VAL A 30 1.27 -11.97 -3.22
N ARG A 31 0.27 -12.77 -2.83
CA ARG A 31 -1.12 -12.49 -3.22
C ARG A 31 -1.61 -11.24 -2.50
N ALA A 32 -2.25 -10.37 -3.26
CA ALA A 32 -2.93 -9.20 -2.73
C ALA A 32 -4.46 -9.41 -2.83
N PRO A 33 -5.23 -8.82 -1.91
CA PRO A 33 -6.68 -8.76 -2.07
C PRO A 33 -7.07 -8.15 -3.42
N PRO A 34 -8.22 -8.56 -3.99
CA PRO A 34 -8.81 -7.87 -5.12
C PRO A 34 -8.93 -6.37 -4.83
N ALA A 35 -8.76 -5.53 -5.86
CA ALA A 35 -8.83 -4.06 -5.76
C ALA A 35 -7.74 -3.39 -4.89
N THR A 36 -6.65 -4.09 -4.58
CA THR A 36 -5.43 -3.43 -4.08
C THR A 36 -4.97 -2.40 -5.10
N ALA A 37 -4.77 -1.16 -4.64
CA ALA A 37 -4.37 -0.02 -5.46
C ALA A 37 -2.94 0.47 -5.13
N SER A 38 -2.46 0.17 -3.92
CA SER A 38 -1.13 0.58 -3.47
C SER A 38 -0.52 -0.44 -2.52
N ALA A 39 0.81 -0.48 -2.46
CA ALA A 39 1.56 -1.32 -1.55
C ALA A 39 2.76 -0.56 -0.95
N ALA A 40 2.97 -0.65 0.37
CA ALA A 40 4.08 0.01 1.05
C ALA A 40 4.62 -0.85 2.20
N PHE A 41 5.95 -0.88 2.35
CA PHE A 41 6.57 -1.59 3.47
C PHE A 41 6.40 -0.83 4.79
N ALA A 42 6.09 -1.58 5.85
CA ALA A 42 6.04 -1.14 7.24
C ALA A 42 6.78 -2.17 8.10
N GLY A 43 8.11 -2.02 8.22
CA GLY A 43 8.95 -3.03 8.86
C GLY A 43 8.96 -4.36 8.10
N GLU A 44 8.49 -5.43 8.75
CA GLU A 44 8.31 -6.76 8.15
C GLU A 44 6.95 -6.95 7.50
N ASP A 45 6.07 -5.96 7.61
CA ASP A 45 4.75 -6.00 7.05
C ASP A 45 4.70 -5.25 5.70
N LEU A 46 3.74 -5.64 4.88
CA LEU A 46 3.35 -4.93 3.66
C LEU A 46 1.93 -4.41 3.86
N LEU A 47 1.79 -3.09 3.85
CA LEU A 47 0.50 -2.42 3.82
C LEU A 47 -0.05 -2.47 2.40
N LEU A 48 -1.27 -2.96 2.25
CA LEU A 48 -2.00 -3.08 1.00
C LEU A 48 -3.21 -2.14 1.09
N GLY A 49 -3.14 -1.01 0.38
CA GLY A 49 -4.21 -0.01 0.36
C GLY A 49 -5.12 -0.24 -0.84
N ALA A 50 -6.44 -0.24 -0.63
CA ALA A 50 -7.42 -0.27 -1.69
C ALA A 50 -7.89 1.15 -2.08
N ALA A 51 -8.55 1.25 -3.23
CA ALA A 51 -9.03 2.54 -3.76
C ALA A 51 -10.11 3.21 -2.89
N ASP A 52 -10.79 2.45 -2.04
CA ASP A 52 -11.80 2.93 -1.07
C ASP A 52 -11.19 3.41 0.26
N GLY A 53 -9.85 3.35 0.38
CA GLY A 53 -9.10 3.83 1.54
C GLY A 53 -9.00 2.82 2.68
N SER A 54 -9.52 1.60 2.49
CA SER A 54 -9.22 0.48 3.37
C SER A 54 -7.75 0.08 3.26
N ILE A 55 -7.19 -0.39 4.38
CA ILE A 55 -5.82 -0.88 4.46
C ILE A 55 -5.84 -2.25 5.10
N SER A 56 -5.26 -3.21 4.40
CA SER A 56 -4.91 -4.52 4.95
C SER A 56 -3.40 -4.59 5.19
N LYS A 57 -3.00 -5.39 6.17
CA LYS A 57 -1.61 -5.65 6.50
C LYS A 57 -1.29 -7.11 6.25
N LEU A 58 -0.31 -7.34 5.39
CA LEU A 58 0.25 -8.66 5.12
C LEU A 58 1.59 -8.80 5.85
N HIS A 59 1.70 -9.75 6.77
CA HIS A 59 2.97 -10.09 7.39
C HIS A 59 3.81 -10.92 6.41
N MET A 60 4.99 -10.41 6.03
CA MET A 60 5.77 -11.00 4.93
C MET A 60 6.45 -12.31 5.31
N VAL A 61 6.57 -12.62 6.60
CA VAL A 61 7.27 -13.82 7.10
C VAL A 61 6.37 -15.04 7.01
N ASP A 62 5.11 -14.94 7.44
CA ASP A 62 4.17 -16.06 7.50
C ASP A 62 3.00 -15.95 6.51
N GLY A 63 2.87 -14.82 5.81
CA GLY A 63 1.79 -14.57 4.86
C GLY A 63 0.43 -14.29 5.53
N SER A 64 0.39 -14.10 6.85
CA SER A 64 -0.84 -13.77 7.57
C SER A 64 -1.33 -12.38 7.19
N MET A 65 -2.65 -12.23 7.07
CA MET A 65 -3.29 -10.99 6.67
C MET A 65 -4.27 -10.51 7.74
N SER A 66 -4.25 -9.22 8.04
CA SER A 66 -5.15 -8.57 8.98
C SER A 66 -5.69 -7.28 8.39
N GLU A 67 -6.98 -6.98 8.63
CA GLU A 67 -7.54 -5.68 8.30
C GLU A 67 -7.05 -4.65 9.32
N MET A 68 -6.52 -3.53 8.86
CA MET A 68 -6.03 -2.45 9.71
C MET A 68 -6.98 -1.27 9.78
N THR A 69 -7.59 -0.91 8.66
CA THR A 69 -8.50 0.23 8.60
C THR A 69 -9.61 -0.09 7.60
N PRO A 70 -10.88 0.09 7.99
CA PRO A 70 -11.99 -0.12 7.08
C PRO A 70 -12.04 0.95 6.00
N ALA A 71 -12.86 0.70 4.98
CA ALA A 71 -13.14 1.67 3.92
C ALA A 71 -13.56 3.03 4.52
N ASN A 72 -13.02 4.11 3.96
CA ASN A 72 -13.29 5.46 4.46
C ASN A 72 -14.24 6.18 3.50
N SER A 73 -15.52 6.16 3.84
CA SER A 73 -16.59 6.84 3.10
C SER A 73 -16.66 8.35 3.37
N GLY A 74 -15.86 8.90 4.29
CA GLY A 74 -15.95 10.32 4.67
C GLY A 74 -15.31 11.30 3.68
N HIS A 75 -14.77 10.81 2.56
CA HIS A 75 -13.97 11.61 1.59
C HIS A 75 -14.50 11.46 0.16
N ASP A 76 -15.81 11.62 0.00
CA ASP A 76 -16.48 11.62 -1.30
C ASP A 76 -15.76 12.58 -2.27
N GLY A 77 -15.50 12.10 -3.49
CA GLY A 77 -14.73 12.84 -4.50
C GLY A 77 -13.21 12.73 -4.39
N HIS A 78 -12.68 11.84 -3.53
CA HIS A 78 -11.26 11.50 -3.49
C HIS A 78 -11.04 10.01 -3.70
N ALA A 79 -9.96 9.66 -4.39
CA ALA A 79 -9.41 8.33 -4.50
C ALA A 79 -8.20 8.19 -3.58
N TRP A 80 -8.05 7.03 -2.96
CA TRP A 80 -6.93 6.75 -2.07
C TRP A 80 -5.78 6.15 -2.87
N SER A 81 -4.71 6.91 -3.08
CA SER A 81 -3.63 6.52 -4.00
C SER A 81 -2.47 5.82 -3.29
N SER A 82 -2.28 6.06 -1.99
CA SER A 82 -1.15 5.54 -1.23
C SER A 82 -1.41 5.55 0.26
N ALA A 83 -0.78 4.61 0.97
CA ALA A 83 -0.73 4.57 2.43
C ALA A 83 0.69 4.25 2.90
N CYS A 84 1.09 4.75 4.06
CA CYS A 84 2.33 4.39 4.74
C CYS A 84 2.15 4.41 6.25
N GLN A 85 3.12 3.83 6.97
CA GLN A 85 3.19 3.90 8.42
C GLN A 85 4.30 4.85 8.85
N ARG A 86 4.01 5.72 9.82
CA ARG A 86 5.02 6.55 10.48
C ARG A 86 5.84 5.69 11.45
N PRO A 87 7.04 6.14 11.86
CA PRO A 87 7.78 5.48 12.94
C PRO A 87 7.02 5.38 14.27
N SER A 88 6.01 6.24 14.50
CA SER A 88 5.10 6.18 15.64
C SER A 88 4.10 5.01 15.58
N GLY A 89 3.98 4.33 14.44
CA GLY A 89 2.99 3.28 14.19
C GLY A 89 1.69 3.79 13.56
N GLU A 90 1.47 5.11 13.54
CA GLU A 90 0.30 5.75 12.94
C GLU A 90 0.28 5.59 11.43
N LEU A 91 -0.92 5.49 10.86
CA LEU A 91 -1.11 5.39 9.42
C LEU A 91 -1.30 6.76 8.80
N VAL A 92 -0.70 6.93 7.63
CA VAL A 92 -0.88 8.10 6.80
C VAL A 92 -1.40 7.64 5.45
N ARG A 93 -2.50 8.25 5.01
CA ARG A 93 -3.11 7.97 3.72
C ARG A 93 -3.14 9.23 2.88
N LEU A 94 -2.87 9.08 1.59
CA LEU A 94 -2.96 10.15 0.61
C LEU A 94 -4.31 10.05 -0.13
N ALA A 95 -5.16 11.03 0.09
CA ALA A 95 -6.40 11.23 -0.66
C ALA A 95 -6.12 12.18 -1.83
N VAL A 96 -6.33 11.70 -3.04
CA VAL A 96 -6.17 12.47 -4.27
C VAL A 96 -7.56 12.75 -4.84
N PRO A 97 -7.92 14.00 -5.13
CA PRO A 97 -9.24 14.33 -5.66
C PRO A 97 -9.46 13.68 -7.03
N THR A 98 -10.70 13.24 -7.28
CA THR A 98 -11.10 12.65 -8.55
C THR A 98 -11.49 13.69 -9.59
N THR A 99 -11.68 14.95 -9.17
CA THR A 99 -11.98 16.09 -10.04
C THR A 99 -10.81 17.08 -10.10
N ALA A 100 -10.58 17.64 -11.28
CA ALA A 100 -9.58 18.69 -11.46
C ALA A 100 -9.98 19.95 -10.70
N GLY A 101 -9.05 20.54 -9.94
CA GLY A 101 -9.25 21.80 -9.20
C GLY A 101 -9.31 21.66 -7.67
N SER A 102 -9.35 20.44 -7.14
CA SER A 102 -9.18 20.16 -5.71
C SER A 102 -7.73 19.77 -5.39
N GLU A 103 -7.31 19.97 -4.14
CA GLU A 103 -5.95 19.61 -3.68
C GLU A 103 -5.88 18.22 -3.06
N ALA A 104 -4.76 17.52 -3.26
CA ALA A 104 -4.48 16.28 -2.56
C ALA A 104 -4.27 16.52 -1.06
N ARG A 105 -4.75 15.60 -0.22
CA ARG A 105 -4.71 15.72 1.24
C ARG A 105 -4.05 14.51 1.87
N LEU A 106 -3.20 14.77 2.85
CA LEU A 106 -2.67 13.74 3.74
C LEU A 106 -3.57 13.62 4.96
N ILE A 107 -4.06 12.41 5.21
CA ILE A 107 -4.99 12.11 6.28
C ILE A 107 -4.30 11.17 7.25
N LEU A 108 -4.26 11.59 8.51
CA LEU A 108 -3.72 10.82 9.63
C LEU A 108 -4.85 9.97 10.23
N GLY A 109 -4.56 8.69 10.48
CA GLY A 109 -5.51 7.73 11.04
C GLY A 109 -4.86 6.81 12.06
#